data_AF-A0AAN6TGF6-F1
#
_entry.id   AF-A0AAN6TGF6-F1
#
_cell.length_a   1.000
_cell.length_b   1.000
_cell.length_c   1.000
_cell.angle_alpha   90.00
_cell.angle_beta   90.00
_cell.angle_gamma   90.00
#
_symmetry.space_group_name_H-M   'P 1'
#
loop_
_entity.id
_entity.type
_entity.pdbx_description
1 polymer ?
#
loop_
_entity_poly.entity_id
_entity_poly.type
_entity_poly.pdbx_seq_one_letter_code
_entity_poly.pdbx_strand_id
1 'polypeptide(L)'
;MYMRRPFFLLISVDAPLTVRWDRFQRRQSLQRSAPAGAAKPPAAAATPNSSSTPTTDSDSSSSAITTLDSFVILSDKHLYDPVTGHNPLMSRAAVRLLNTSSDLAHLYATLGKLDLLNADRLRPSWDSYFMALASLAAQRSNCMKRRVGCVVVRDKRVVSTGYNGTPRGMRNCGEGGCARCNAGQGSGHGLTTCLCIHAEENALLEAGRERVREGAVLYCDTCPCLTCSIKIVQVGISEVVYSQGYSMDGETAAVFREAGVKLRQFVPPANGLIHLEKPDMYS
;
A
#
# COMPACT_ATOMS: atom_id res chain seq x y z
N MET A 1 26.45 22.07 -6.05
CA MET A 1 26.45 20.98 -7.05
C MET A 1 25.77 19.76 -6.41
N TYR A 2 24.47 19.55 -6.62
CA TYR A 2 23.82 18.33 -6.15
C TYR A 2 24.23 17.18 -7.07
N MET A 3 25.16 16.32 -6.63
CA MET A 3 25.68 15.20 -7.45
C MET A 3 24.61 14.14 -7.77
N ARG A 4 23.47 14.13 -7.05
CA ARG A 4 22.27 13.30 -7.30
C ARG A 4 21.02 14.04 -6.82
N ARG A 5 19.85 13.79 -7.45
CA ARG A 5 18.56 14.24 -6.91
C ARG A 5 18.31 13.54 -5.57
N PRO A 6 18.16 14.27 -4.45
CA PRO A 6 17.86 13.64 -3.17
C PRO A 6 16.43 13.10 -3.20
N PHE A 7 16.26 11.83 -2.86
CA PHE A 7 14.96 11.24 -2.56
C PHE A 7 14.76 11.27 -1.05
N PHE A 8 13.63 11.82 -0.60
CA PHE A 8 13.26 11.85 0.81
C PHE A 8 11.93 11.12 0.99
N LEU A 9 11.83 10.33 2.06
CA LEU A 9 10.60 9.68 2.47
C LEU A 9 9.99 10.50 3.61
N LEU A 10 8.83 11.11 3.36
CA LEU A 10 8.07 11.78 4.41
C LEU A 10 7.20 10.77 5.15
N ILE A 11 7.45 10.62 6.45
CA ILE A 11 6.68 9.78 7.36
C ILE A 11 5.95 10.69 8.35
N SER A 12 4.64 10.50 8.47
CA SER A 12 3.82 11.15 9.48
C SER A 12 3.49 10.14 10.57
N VAL A 13 3.58 10.53 11.83
CA VAL A 13 3.12 9.74 12.97
C VAL A 13 2.09 10.54 13.73
N ASP A 14 0.91 9.97 13.90
CA ASP A 14 -0.20 10.59 14.63
C ASP A 14 -0.82 9.61 15.63
N ALA A 15 -1.70 10.10 16.48
CA ALA A 15 -2.44 9.30 17.46
C ALA A 15 -3.82 9.90 17.72
N PRO A 16 -4.81 9.09 18.14
CA PRO A 16 -6.09 9.60 18.61
C PRO A 16 -5.91 10.68 19.67
N LEU A 17 -6.79 11.69 19.66
CA LEU A 17 -6.71 12.85 20.56
C LEU A 17 -6.61 12.45 22.04
N THR A 18 -7.37 11.45 22.47
CA THR A 18 -7.35 10.90 23.83
C THR A 18 -6.00 10.31 24.21
N VAL A 19 -5.34 9.60 23.28
CA VAL A 19 -4.00 9.05 23.46
C VAL A 19 -2.96 10.16 23.51
N ARG A 20 -3.09 11.20 22.66
CA ARG A 20 -2.22 12.37 22.70
C ARG A 20 -2.34 13.13 24.02
N TRP A 21 -3.55 13.25 24.57
CA TRP A 21 -3.82 13.86 25.87
C TRP A 21 -3.19 13.07 27.03
N ASP A 22 -3.39 11.75 27.09
CA ASP A 22 -2.77 10.89 28.11
C ASP A 22 -1.23 11.00 28.08
N ARG A 23 -0.62 10.94 26.89
CA ARG A 23 0.83 11.17 26.71
C ARG A 23 1.27 12.58 27.14
N PHE A 24 0.43 13.59 26.95
CA PHE A 24 0.71 14.96 27.38
C PHE A 24 0.70 15.06 28.92
N GLN A 25 -0.32 14.52 29.58
CA GLN A 25 -0.43 14.49 31.04
C GLN A 25 0.75 13.74 31.69
N ARG A 26 1.12 12.57 31.15
CA ARG A 26 2.28 11.80 31.64
C ARG A 26 3.60 12.56 31.50
N ARG A 27 3.80 13.32 30.42
CA ARG A 27 5.00 14.15 30.27
C ARG A 27 5.03 15.29 31.29
N GLN A 28 3.91 15.94 31.55
CA GLN A 28 3.82 16.98 32.59
C GLN A 28 4.09 16.41 33.99
N SER A 29 3.57 15.22 34.32
CA SER A 29 3.82 14.61 35.63
C SER A 29 5.30 14.24 35.83
N LEU A 30 5.94 13.66 34.80
CA LEU A 30 7.38 13.34 34.82
C LEU A 30 8.27 14.58 34.92
N GLN A 31 7.89 15.69 34.27
CA GLN A 31 8.63 16.96 34.38
C GLN A 31 8.51 17.58 35.78
N ARG A 32 7.36 17.41 36.45
CA ARG A 32 7.15 17.88 37.82
C ARG A 32 7.85 17.02 38.87
N SER A 33 8.13 15.75 38.57
CA SER A 33 8.82 14.83 39.48
C SER A 33 10.34 14.72 39.25
N ALA A 34 10.88 15.34 38.19
CA ALA A 34 12.30 15.34 37.92
C ALA A 34 13.05 16.29 38.88
N PRO A 35 14.14 15.86 39.55
CA PRO A 35 14.95 16.76 40.37
C PRO A 35 15.59 17.84 39.49
N ALA A 36 15.61 19.08 40.00
CA ALA A 36 16.19 20.24 39.33
C ALA A 36 17.70 20.04 39.10
N GLY A 37 18.07 19.44 37.96
CA GLY A 37 19.47 19.16 37.61
C GLY A 37 19.72 18.02 36.63
N ALA A 38 18.72 17.22 36.25
CA ALA A 38 18.91 16.16 35.25
C ALA A 38 19.06 16.76 33.84
N ALA A 39 20.25 16.61 33.25
CA ALA A 39 20.60 17.08 31.91
C ALA A 39 19.59 16.59 30.84
N LYS A 40 19.20 17.53 29.97
CA LYS A 40 18.40 17.27 28.76
C LYS A 40 19.06 16.12 27.97
N PRO A 41 18.33 15.08 27.52
CA PRO A 41 18.92 14.02 26.70
C PRO A 41 19.54 14.63 25.43
N PRO A 42 20.65 14.09 24.91
CA PRO A 42 21.35 14.70 23.79
C PRO A 42 20.41 14.76 22.59
N ALA A 43 20.19 15.97 22.07
CA ALA A 43 19.56 16.17 20.78
C ALA A 43 20.37 15.39 19.74
N ALA A 44 19.71 14.51 19.01
CA ALA A 44 20.33 13.80 17.90
C ALA A 44 21.00 14.81 16.96
N ALA A 45 22.27 14.57 16.63
CA ALA A 45 23.15 15.48 15.94
C ALA A 45 22.55 16.02 14.63
N ALA A 46 22.19 17.30 14.62
CA ALA A 46 21.97 18.08 13.40
C ALA A 46 23.27 18.82 13.05
N THR A 47 23.84 18.49 11.90
CA THR A 47 25.01 19.16 11.31
C THR A 47 24.73 20.63 10.98
N PRO A 48 25.74 21.52 11.03
CA PRO A 48 25.54 22.95 10.92
C PRO A 48 25.43 23.37 9.46
N ASN A 49 24.38 24.13 9.12
CA ASN A 49 24.55 25.22 8.17
C ASN A 49 23.57 26.35 8.47
N SER A 50 24.16 27.47 8.84
CA SER A 50 23.58 28.71 9.30
C SER A 50 23.09 29.58 8.14
N SER A 51 21.84 30.01 8.22
CA SER A 51 21.44 31.37 7.83
C SER A 51 20.31 31.80 8.76
N SER A 52 20.69 32.57 9.78
CA SER A 52 19.88 33.05 10.89
C SER A 52 18.91 34.14 10.45
N THR A 53 17.63 33.95 10.75
CA THR A 53 16.68 35.03 11.03
C THR A 53 16.19 34.87 12.48
N PRO A 54 16.15 35.94 13.28
CA PRO A 54 15.78 35.83 14.69
C PRO A 54 14.26 35.85 14.81
N THR A 55 13.64 34.71 15.13
CA THR A 55 12.28 34.69 15.64
C THR A 55 12.35 34.49 17.15
N THR A 56 12.12 35.59 17.86
CA THR A 56 11.70 35.61 19.25
C THR A 56 10.38 34.86 19.36
N ASP A 57 10.39 33.64 19.89
CA ASP A 57 9.17 33.04 20.42
C ASP A 57 9.46 32.43 21.78
N SER A 58 8.60 32.85 22.70
CA SER A 58 8.61 32.63 24.12
C SER A 58 8.25 31.18 24.46
N ASP A 59 9.18 30.50 25.12
CA ASP A 59 9.07 29.15 25.68
C ASP A 59 8.13 29.07 26.92
N SER A 60 7.09 29.92 27.01
CA SER A 60 6.30 30.14 28.24
C SER A 60 4.88 29.55 28.23
N SER A 61 4.51 28.69 27.26
CA SER A 61 3.10 28.24 27.09
C SER A 61 2.80 26.80 27.54
N SER A 62 3.80 25.98 27.92
CA SER A 62 3.57 24.58 28.30
C SER A 62 3.05 24.39 29.74
N SER A 63 3.17 25.41 30.59
CA SER A 63 2.83 25.39 32.01
C SER A 63 1.34 25.63 32.32
N ALA A 64 0.54 26.09 31.35
CA ALA A 64 -0.84 26.53 31.57
C ALA A 64 -1.94 25.55 31.13
N ILE A 65 -1.59 24.44 30.47
CA ILE A 65 -2.59 23.50 29.94
C ILE A 65 -2.95 22.48 31.02
N THR A 66 -4.13 22.63 31.61
CA THR A 66 -4.65 21.78 32.69
C THR A 66 -5.90 20.99 32.31
N THR A 67 -6.64 21.44 31.29
CA THR A 67 -7.89 20.82 30.85
C THR A 67 -7.76 20.20 29.46
N LEU A 68 -8.62 19.22 29.17
CA LEU A 68 -8.72 18.59 27.85
C LEU A 68 -9.09 19.64 26.78
N ASP A 69 -10.00 20.56 27.09
CA ASP A 69 -10.47 21.57 26.13
C ASP A 69 -9.33 22.49 25.67
N SER A 70 -8.50 22.95 26.60
CA SER A 70 -7.32 23.75 26.25
C SER A 70 -6.30 22.97 25.41
N PHE A 71 -6.18 21.66 25.66
CA PHE A 71 -5.34 20.79 24.84
C PHE A 71 -5.91 20.55 23.44
N VAL A 72 -7.23 20.44 23.29
CA VAL A 72 -7.89 20.33 21.98
C VAL A 72 -7.60 21.56 21.14
N ILE A 73 -7.78 22.76 21.70
CA ILE A 73 -7.49 24.02 21.00
C ILE A 73 -6.02 24.07 20.56
N LEU A 74 -5.09 23.65 21.44
CA LEU A 74 -3.67 23.57 21.08
C LEU A 74 -3.42 22.57 19.95
N SER A 75 -4.01 21.37 20.04
CA SER A 75 -3.90 20.32 19.03
C SER A 75 -4.42 20.81 17.67
N ASP A 76 -5.56 21.49 17.66
CA ASP A 76 -6.16 22.01 16.43
C ASP A 76 -5.31 23.09 15.81
N LYS A 77 -4.77 24.02 16.60
CA LYS A 77 -3.81 25.00 16.11
C LYS A 77 -2.58 24.29 15.50
N HIS A 78 -2.02 23.29 16.17
CA HIS A 78 -0.86 22.56 15.67
C HIS A 78 -1.12 21.83 14.33
N LEU A 79 -2.33 21.30 14.13
CA LEU A 79 -2.67 20.54 12.92
C LEU A 79 -3.17 21.43 11.78
N TYR A 80 -4.02 22.41 12.09
CA TYR A 80 -4.85 23.11 11.11
C TYR A 80 -4.56 24.61 10.97
N ASP A 81 -3.60 25.15 11.70
CA ASP A 81 -3.19 26.56 11.51
C ASP A 81 -2.79 26.80 10.03
N PRO A 82 -3.26 27.89 9.41
CA PRO A 82 -3.06 28.10 7.98
C PRO A 82 -1.59 28.36 7.58
N VAL A 83 -0.74 28.77 8.53
CA VAL A 83 0.66 29.13 8.29
C VAL A 83 1.62 28.06 8.82
N THR A 84 1.33 27.54 10.00
CA THR A 84 2.21 26.64 10.77
C THR A 84 1.64 25.23 10.97
N GLY A 85 0.42 24.98 10.49
CA GLY A 85 -0.26 23.71 10.65
C GLY A 85 0.44 22.57 9.90
N HIS A 86 0.49 21.40 10.53
CA HIS A 86 1.18 20.25 9.98
C HIS A 86 0.33 19.38 9.03
N ASN A 87 -1.00 19.57 9.01
CA ASN A 87 -1.91 18.74 8.20
C ASN A 87 -1.55 18.74 6.69
N PRO A 88 -1.16 19.85 6.04
CA PRO A 88 -0.72 19.84 4.64
C PRO A 88 0.53 18.98 4.41
N LEU A 89 1.46 18.91 5.37
CA LEU A 89 2.63 18.04 5.30
C LEU A 89 2.26 16.58 5.57
N MET A 90 1.47 16.33 6.63
CA MET A 90 1.03 14.98 7.01
C MET A 90 0.21 14.31 5.91
N SER A 91 -0.63 15.07 5.18
CA SER A 91 -1.40 14.55 4.04
C SER A 91 -0.53 14.16 2.83
N ARG A 92 0.67 14.74 2.71
CA ARG A 92 1.65 14.41 1.67
C ARG A 92 2.62 13.29 2.08
N ALA A 93 2.56 12.84 3.32
CA ALA A 93 3.41 11.76 3.81
C ALA A 93 3.07 10.45 3.07
N ALA A 94 4.10 9.78 2.54
CA ALA A 94 3.95 8.51 1.85
C ALA A 94 3.55 7.39 2.82
N VAL A 95 3.97 7.52 4.08
CA VAL A 95 3.61 6.61 5.18
C VAL A 95 3.04 7.44 6.32
N ARG A 96 1.80 7.12 6.71
CA ARG A 96 1.07 7.76 7.81
C ARG A 96 0.81 6.70 8.87
N LEU A 97 1.53 6.76 9.98
CA LEU A 97 1.39 5.82 11.08
C LEU A 97 0.39 6.37 12.09
N LEU A 98 -0.68 5.62 12.36
CA LEU A 98 -1.61 5.93 13.44
C LEU A 98 -1.28 5.07 14.65
N ASN A 99 -0.60 5.66 15.63
CA ASN A 99 -0.23 5.01 16.88
C ASN A 99 -1.34 5.15 17.93
N THR A 100 -2.17 4.12 18.05
CA THR A 100 -3.28 4.07 19.02
C THR A 100 -2.84 3.63 20.42
N SER A 101 -1.61 3.13 20.60
CA SER A 101 -1.12 2.66 21.90
C SER A 101 -0.34 3.74 22.64
N SER A 102 -0.52 3.88 23.96
CA SER A 102 0.34 4.74 24.78
C SER A 102 1.67 4.09 25.21
N ASP A 103 1.89 2.82 24.85
CA ASP A 103 3.10 2.06 25.17
C ASP A 103 4.20 2.22 24.10
N LEU A 104 5.42 2.53 24.56
CA LEU A 104 6.59 2.73 23.72
C LEU A 104 7.18 1.41 23.21
N ALA A 105 7.14 0.34 24.01
CA ALA A 105 7.63 -0.97 23.58
C ALA A 105 6.80 -1.51 22.41
N HIS A 106 5.47 -1.38 22.50
CA HIS A 106 4.57 -1.69 21.41
C HIS A 106 4.84 -0.88 20.13
N LEU A 107 5.13 0.43 20.26
CA LEU A 107 5.49 1.27 19.11
C LEU A 107 6.76 0.75 18.42
N TYR A 108 7.83 0.45 19.16
CA TYR A 108 9.06 -0.05 18.54
C TYR A 108 8.87 -1.43 17.92
N ALA A 109 8.11 -2.32 18.56
CA ALA A 109 7.81 -3.64 18.02
C ALA A 109 7.01 -3.57 16.70
N THR A 110 6.05 -2.64 16.59
CA THR A 110 5.27 -2.44 15.36
C THR A 110 6.10 -1.75 14.27
N LEU A 111 6.91 -0.74 14.61
CA LEU A 111 7.84 -0.10 13.68
C LEU A 111 8.85 -1.08 13.09
N GLY A 112 9.37 -2.00 13.91
CA GLY A 112 10.30 -3.05 13.46
C GLY A 112 9.72 -3.98 12.39
N LYS A 113 8.39 -4.12 12.31
CA LYS A 113 7.70 -4.95 11.31
C LYS A 113 7.41 -4.22 9.99
N LEU A 114 7.45 -2.89 9.98
CA LEU A 114 6.96 -2.08 8.86
C LEU A 114 7.95 -1.90 7.70
N ASP A 115 9.18 -2.41 7.85
CA ASP A 115 10.26 -2.30 6.87
C ASP A 115 10.32 -0.90 6.23
N LEU A 116 10.42 0.13 7.09
CA LEU A 116 10.35 1.53 6.67
C LEU A 116 11.48 1.94 5.73
N LEU A 117 12.61 1.22 5.79
CA LEU A 117 13.81 1.48 4.99
C LEU A 117 13.79 0.75 3.64
N ASN A 118 12.68 0.11 3.29
CA ASN A 118 12.55 -0.59 2.01
C ASN A 118 12.78 0.37 0.83
N ALA A 119 13.78 0.06 -0.01
CA ALA A 119 14.19 0.88 -1.13
C ALA A 119 13.08 1.05 -2.21
N ASP A 120 12.13 0.12 -2.29
CA ASP A 120 10.99 0.20 -3.22
C ASP A 120 10.11 1.44 -2.96
N ARG A 121 10.16 2.01 -1.74
CA ARG A 121 9.46 3.25 -1.38
C ARG A 121 10.05 4.48 -2.06
N LEU A 122 11.34 4.45 -2.43
CA LEU A 122 12.04 5.56 -3.10
C LEU A 122 12.08 5.35 -4.61
N ARG A 123 12.38 4.13 -5.04
CA ARG A 123 12.39 3.72 -6.43
C ARG A 123 11.75 2.33 -6.52
N PRO A 124 10.53 2.23 -7.05
CA PRO A 124 9.86 0.95 -7.19
C PRO A 124 10.75 -0.07 -7.92
N SER A 125 10.81 -1.29 -7.38
CA SER A 125 11.32 -2.44 -8.12
C SER A 125 10.48 -2.69 -9.38
N TRP A 126 10.99 -3.54 -10.26
CA TRP A 126 10.24 -3.95 -11.44
C TRP A 126 8.92 -4.62 -11.07
N ASP A 127 8.90 -5.48 -10.06
CA ASP A 127 7.68 -6.11 -9.57
C ASP A 127 6.68 -5.06 -9.07
N SER A 128 7.12 -4.14 -8.20
CA SER A 128 6.29 -3.03 -7.70
C SER A 128 5.70 -2.20 -8.86
N TYR A 129 6.50 -1.89 -9.87
CA TYR A 129 6.06 -1.12 -11.04
C TYR A 129 5.04 -1.88 -11.89
N PHE A 130 5.29 -3.14 -12.24
CA PHE A 130 4.39 -3.91 -13.10
C PHE A 130 3.12 -4.34 -12.38
N MET A 131 3.19 -4.62 -11.07
CA MET A 131 2.00 -4.84 -10.25
C MET A 131 1.15 -3.57 -10.13
N ALA A 132 1.76 -2.39 -9.98
CA ALA A 132 1.01 -1.13 -10.02
C ALA A 132 0.32 -0.90 -11.38
N LEU A 133 0.96 -1.28 -12.48
CA LEU A 133 0.33 -1.25 -13.81
C LEU A 133 -0.82 -2.25 -13.95
N ALA A 134 -0.70 -3.46 -13.37
CA ALA A 134 -1.79 -4.43 -13.33
C ALA A 134 -2.99 -3.86 -12.55
N SER A 135 -2.75 -3.33 -11.35
CA SER A 135 -3.79 -2.69 -10.54
C SER A 135 -4.41 -1.47 -11.24
N LEU A 136 -3.63 -0.70 -12.03
CA LEU A 136 -4.14 0.39 -12.86
C LEU A 136 -5.04 -0.14 -13.99
N ALA A 137 -4.64 -1.20 -14.69
CA ALA A 137 -5.45 -1.83 -15.71
C ALA A 137 -6.78 -2.35 -15.14
N ALA A 138 -6.76 -2.90 -13.92
CA ALA A 138 -7.94 -3.38 -13.21
C ALA A 138 -9.01 -2.30 -13.01
N GLN A 139 -8.63 -1.02 -12.94
CA GLN A 139 -9.58 0.09 -12.81
C GLN A 139 -10.49 0.24 -14.03
N ARG A 140 -10.10 -0.30 -15.19
CA ARG A 140 -10.96 -0.36 -16.39
C ARG A 140 -11.88 -1.58 -16.46
N SER A 141 -11.77 -2.50 -15.50
CA SER A 141 -12.65 -3.67 -15.42
C SER A 141 -14.11 -3.25 -15.36
N ASN A 142 -14.93 -3.87 -16.21
CA ASN A 142 -16.37 -3.68 -16.23
C ASN A 142 -17.12 -4.83 -15.53
N CYS A 143 -16.40 -5.81 -14.97
CA CYS A 143 -17.00 -6.93 -14.26
C CYS A 143 -17.47 -6.50 -12.87
N MET A 144 -18.72 -6.81 -12.54
CA MET A 144 -19.29 -6.45 -11.24
C MET A 144 -18.91 -7.38 -10.08
N LYS A 145 -18.38 -8.57 -10.37
CA LYS A 145 -17.99 -9.53 -9.33
C LYS A 145 -16.63 -9.19 -8.72
N ARG A 146 -15.66 -8.81 -9.56
CA ARG A 146 -14.31 -8.45 -9.14
C ARG A 146 -13.64 -7.65 -10.24
N ARG A 147 -12.77 -6.72 -9.84
CA ARG A 147 -11.86 -6.01 -10.74
C ARG A 147 -10.50 -6.68 -10.70
N VAL A 148 -10.04 -7.17 -11.83
CA VAL A 148 -8.73 -7.83 -11.99
C VAL A 148 -8.03 -7.20 -13.17
N GLY A 149 -6.75 -6.87 -13.00
CA GLY A 149 -5.87 -6.45 -14.07
C GLY A 149 -4.66 -7.37 -14.19
N CYS A 150 -4.10 -7.38 -15.40
CA CYS A 150 -2.98 -8.22 -15.79
C CYS A 150 -2.05 -7.46 -16.75
N VAL A 151 -0.75 -7.71 -16.66
CA VAL A 151 0.27 -7.16 -17.55
C VAL A 151 1.22 -8.26 -17.97
N VAL A 152 1.48 -8.38 -19.26
CA VAL A 152 2.53 -9.25 -19.79
C VAL A 152 3.75 -8.39 -20.09
N VAL A 153 4.90 -8.82 -19.58
CA VAL A 153 6.17 -8.08 -19.63
C VAL A 153 7.23 -8.96 -20.27
N ARG A 154 8.08 -8.35 -21.09
CA ARG A 154 9.30 -8.98 -21.60
C ARG A 154 10.40 -7.93 -21.66
N ASP A 155 11.62 -8.27 -21.27
CA ASP A 155 12.77 -7.34 -21.30
C ASP A 155 12.48 -6.02 -20.55
N LYS A 156 11.74 -6.10 -19.44
CA LYS A 156 11.26 -4.95 -18.64
C LYS A 156 10.41 -3.95 -19.46
N ARG A 157 9.77 -4.40 -20.52
CA ARG A 157 8.82 -3.64 -21.33
C ARG A 157 7.46 -4.33 -21.32
N VAL A 158 6.41 -3.53 -21.24
CA VAL A 158 5.03 -4.01 -21.35
C VAL A 158 4.79 -4.49 -22.79
N VAL A 159 4.36 -5.73 -22.93
CA VAL A 159 3.94 -6.34 -24.20
C VAL A 159 2.44 -6.09 -24.41
N SER A 160 1.65 -6.33 -23.36
CA SER A 160 0.21 -6.13 -23.36
C SER A 160 -0.31 -5.91 -21.95
N THR A 161 -1.53 -5.40 -21.87
CA THR A 161 -2.31 -5.27 -20.63
C THR A 161 -3.68 -5.91 -20.84
N GLY A 162 -4.27 -6.44 -19.78
CA GLY A 162 -5.62 -6.97 -19.79
C GLY A 162 -6.35 -6.60 -18.51
N TYR A 163 -7.67 -6.52 -18.60
CA TYR A 163 -8.58 -6.45 -17.46
C TYR A 163 -9.78 -7.34 -17.75
N ASN A 164 -10.46 -7.79 -16.70
CA ASN A 164 -11.60 -8.68 -16.88
C ASN A 164 -12.89 -7.94 -17.28
N GLY A 165 -13.70 -8.54 -18.16
CA GLY A 165 -14.94 -7.92 -18.63
C GLY A 165 -15.60 -8.68 -19.78
N THR A 166 -16.79 -8.24 -20.19
CA THR A 166 -17.48 -8.80 -21.36
C THR A 166 -16.71 -8.55 -22.66
N PRO A 167 -16.80 -9.45 -23.66
CA PRO A 167 -16.16 -9.32 -24.96
C PRO A 167 -16.48 -8.01 -25.69
N ARG A 168 -15.58 -7.64 -26.63
CA ARG A 168 -15.72 -6.47 -27.50
C ARG A 168 -17.05 -6.52 -28.26
N GLY A 169 -17.73 -5.37 -28.35
CA GLY A 169 -19.01 -5.25 -29.06
C GLY A 169 -20.24 -5.72 -28.26
N MET A 170 -20.07 -6.21 -27.04
CA MET A 170 -21.20 -6.50 -26.13
C MET A 170 -21.36 -5.43 -25.07
N ARG A 171 -22.56 -5.38 -24.46
CA ARG A 171 -22.82 -4.55 -23.27
C ARG A 171 -21.83 -4.89 -22.16
N ASN A 172 -21.42 -3.90 -21.39
CA ASN A 172 -20.51 -4.11 -20.27
C ASN A 172 -21.18 -5.00 -19.21
N CYS A 173 -20.41 -5.80 -18.47
CA CYS A 173 -20.99 -6.63 -17.41
C CYS A 173 -21.74 -5.78 -16.37
N GLY A 174 -21.19 -4.64 -15.98
CA GLY A 174 -21.80 -3.64 -15.09
C GLY A 174 -23.12 -3.03 -15.60
N GLU A 175 -23.39 -3.17 -16.90
CA GLU A 175 -24.62 -2.71 -17.56
C GLU A 175 -25.59 -3.88 -17.85
N GLY A 176 -25.40 -5.03 -17.20
CA GLY A 176 -26.22 -6.22 -17.43
C GLY A 176 -25.71 -7.15 -18.54
N GLY A 177 -24.54 -6.91 -19.12
CA GLY A 177 -23.99 -7.69 -20.23
C GLY A 177 -23.58 -9.13 -19.92
N CYS A 178 -23.65 -9.55 -18.65
CA CYS A 178 -23.37 -10.93 -18.23
C CYS A 178 -24.43 -11.40 -17.24
N ALA A 179 -25.36 -12.24 -17.70
CA ALA A 179 -26.48 -12.74 -16.89
C ALA A 179 -26.00 -13.40 -15.59
N ARG A 180 -24.97 -14.24 -15.67
CA ARG A 180 -24.40 -14.92 -14.50
C ARG A 180 -23.85 -13.96 -13.45
N CYS A 181 -23.11 -12.93 -13.86
CA CYS A 181 -22.60 -11.94 -12.91
C CYS A 181 -23.74 -11.14 -12.25
N ASN A 182 -24.81 -10.89 -13.01
CA ASN A 182 -25.97 -10.12 -12.57
C ASN A 182 -27.00 -10.95 -11.78
N ALA A 183 -26.92 -12.27 -11.78
CA ALA A 183 -27.90 -13.17 -11.14
C ALA A 183 -27.81 -13.26 -9.60
N GLY A 184 -27.00 -12.42 -8.94
CA GLY A 184 -26.89 -12.38 -7.47
C GLY A 184 -26.25 -13.62 -6.81
N GLN A 185 -25.83 -14.62 -7.57
CA GLN A 185 -25.23 -15.86 -7.04
C GLN A 185 -23.83 -15.62 -6.44
N GLY A 186 -23.46 -16.43 -5.45
CA GLY A 186 -22.14 -16.39 -4.81
C GLY A 186 -20.98 -16.72 -5.76
N SER A 187 -19.75 -16.46 -5.32
CA SER A 187 -18.53 -16.82 -6.07
C SER A 187 -18.49 -18.34 -6.35
N GLY A 188 -17.93 -18.73 -7.51
CA GLY A 188 -17.79 -20.14 -7.89
C GLY A 188 -19.01 -20.78 -8.56
N HIS A 189 -20.19 -20.16 -8.54
CA HIS A 189 -21.39 -20.70 -9.21
C HIS A 189 -21.46 -20.31 -10.69
N GLY A 190 -21.89 -21.26 -11.55
CA GLY A 190 -22.17 -21.03 -12.96
C GLY A 190 -20.98 -20.50 -13.77
N LEU A 191 -19.75 -20.93 -13.46
CA LEU A 191 -18.55 -20.39 -14.11
C LEU A 191 -18.58 -20.55 -15.64
N THR A 192 -19.16 -21.65 -16.14
CA THR A 192 -19.31 -21.95 -17.57
C THR A 192 -20.27 -21.01 -18.30
N THR A 193 -21.20 -20.35 -17.59
CA THR A 193 -22.15 -19.39 -18.17
C THR A 193 -21.67 -17.94 -18.04
N CYS A 194 -20.48 -17.72 -17.50
CA CYS A 194 -19.88 -16.39 -17.40
C CYS A 194 -19.44 -15.90 -18.78
N LEU A 195 -19.92 -14.73 -19.19
CA LEU A 195 -19.48 -14.07 -20.43
C LEU A 195 -18.23 -13.20 -20.23
N CYS A 196 -17.78 -12.98 -19.00
CA CYS A 196 -16.61 -12.15 -18.75
C CYS A 196 -15.32 -12.93 -19.06
N ILE A 197 -14.50 -12.38 -19.95
CA ILE A 197 -13.13 -12.83 -20.21
C ILE A 197 -12.25 -12.37 -19.05
N HIS A 198 -11.32 -13.22 -18.63
CA HIS A 198 -10.41 -12.92 -17.53
C HIS A 198 -9.32 -11.92 -17.93
N ALA A 199 -8.67 -11.28 -16.95
CA ALA A 199 -7.66 -10.27 -17.23
C ALA A 199 -6.44 -10.89 -17.93
N GLU A 200 -6.03 -12.06 -17.45
CA GLU A 200 -4.95 -12.88 -18.00
C GLU A 200 -5.25 -13.25 -19.44
N GLU A 201 -6.47 -13.75 -19.71
CA GLU A 201 -6.91 -14.09 -21.06
C GLU A 201 -6.87 -12.90 -21.99
N ASN A 202 -7.42 -11.75 -21.58
CA ASN A 202 -7.37 -10.53 -22.38
C ASN A 202 -5.93 -10.08 -22.65
N ALA A 203 -5.04 -10.15 -21.66
CA ALA A 203 -3.64 -9.81 -21.83
C ALA A 203 -2.92 -10.75 -22.81
N LEU A 204 -3.20 -12.06 -22.73
CA LEU A 204 -2.63 -13.07 -23.63
C LEU A 204 -3.18 -12.96 -25.06
N LEU A 205 -4.49 -12.75 -25.20
CA LEU A 205 -5.15 -12.54 -26.50
C LEU A 205 -4.59 -11.30 -27.20
N GLU A 206 -4.40 -10.21 -26.45
CA GLU A 206 -3.79 -9.01 -27.00
C GLU A 206 -2.32 -9.26 -27.36
N ALA A 207 -1.52 -9.86 -26.47
CA ALA A 207 -0.10 -10.15 -26.75
C ALA A 207 0.06 -11.03 -28.01
N GLY A 208 -0.74 -12.08 -28.13
CA GLY A 208 -0.53 -13.12 -29.13
C GLY A 208 0.74 -13.94 -28.84
N ARG A 209 0.77 -15.19 -29.32
CA ARG A 209 1.86 -16.13 -29.04
C ARG A 209 3.23 -15.61 -29.49
N GLU A 210 3.31 -14.89 -30.60
CA GLU A 210 4.59 -14.45 -31.18
C GLU A 210 5.34 -13.43 -30.29
N ARG A 211 4.59 -12.62 -29.54
CA ARG A 211 5.18 -11.61 -28.64
C ARG A 211 5.50 -12.17 -27.26
N VAL A 212 4.87 -13.27 -26.87
CA VAL A 212 5.21 -14.03 -25.66
C VAL A 212 6.36 -14.98 -26.01
N ARG A 213 7.57 -14.63 -25.59
CA ARG A 213 8.79 -15.43 -25.82
C ARG A 213 9.41 -15.82 -24.49
N GLU A 214 10.46 -16.63 -24.54
CA GLU A 214 11.25 -16.98 -23.38
C GLU A 214 11.63 -15.74 -22.55
N GLY A 215 11.46 -15.84 -21.23
CA GLY A 215 11.68 -14.73 -20.29
C GLY A 215 10.49 -13.78 -20.14
N ALA A 216 9.35 -14.05 -20.78
CA ALA A 216 8.12 -13.29 -20.53
C ALA A 216 7.55 -13.60 -19.14
N VAL A 217 7.14 -12.54 -18.44
CA VAL A 217 6.58 -12.58 -17.08
C VAL A 217 5.18 -12.00 -17.10
N LEU A 218 4.25 -12.65 -16.42
CA LEU A 218 2.87 -12.19 -16.25
C LEU A 218 2.67 -11.67 -14.83
N TYR A 219 2.22 -10.42 -14.71
CA TYR A 219 1.86 -9.78 -13.45
C TYR A 219 0.35 -9.67 -13.37
N CYS A 220 -0.28 -10.17 -12.31
CA CYS A 220 -1.75 -10.14 -12.14
C CYS A 220 -2.15 -9.81 -10.71
N ASP A 221 -3.22 -9.05 -10.50
CA ASP A 221 -3.67 -8.72 -9.13
C ASP A 221 -4.10 -9.95 -8.32
N THR A 222 -4.56 -11.00 -8.99
CA THR A 222 -5.02 -12.24 -8.36
C THR A 222 -4.28 -13.44 -8.92
N CYS A 223 -4.07 -14.45 -8.08
CA CYS A 223 -3.58 -15.75 -8.54
C CYS A 223 -4.48 -16.27 -9.68
N PRO A 224 -3.91 -16.68 -10.84
CA PRO A 224 -4.71 -17.13 -11.98
C PRO A 224 -5.56 -18.35 -11.65
N CYS A 225 -6.78 -18.40 -12.20
CA CYS A 225 -7.58 -19.61 -12.11
C CYS A 225 -6.98 -20.75 -12.94
N LEU A 226 -7.44 -21.98 -12.72
CA LEU A 226 -6.97 -23.17 -13.44
C LEU A 226 -7.01 -22.99 -14.97
N THR A 227 -8.12 -22.47 -15.50
CA THR A 227 -8.29 -22.27 -16.95
C THR A 227 -7.33 -21.24 -17.54
N CYS A 228 -7.03 -20.16 -16.80
CA CYS A 228 -6.02 -19.18 -17.21
C CYS A 228 -4.62 -19.79 -17.11
N SER A 229 -4.34 -20.56 -16.06
CA SER A 229 -3.03 -21.20 -15.84
C SER A 229 -2.64 -22.12 -16.99
N ILE A 230 -3.58 -22.94 -17.50
CA ILE A 230 -3.35 -23.79 -18.68
C ILE A 230 -2.98 -22.94 -19.91
N LYS A 231 -3.66 -21.81 -20.12
CA LYS A 231 -3.39 -20.90 -21.26
C LYS A 231 -2.04 -20.19 -21.13
N ILE A 232 -1.69 -19.78 -19.91
CA ILE A 232 -0.42 -19.15 -19.55
C ILE A 232 0.75 -20.10 -19.84
N VAL A 233 0.62 -21.38 -19.46
CA VAL A 233 1.59 -22.42 -19.80
C VAL A 233 1.68 -22.60 -21.31
N GLN A 234 0.55 -22.78 -21.98
CA GLN A 234 0.51 -23.06 -23.42
C GLN A 234 1.15 -21.96 -24.28
N VAL A 235 1.03 -20.70 -23.86
CA VAL A 235 1.59 -19.56 -24.61
C VAL A 235 3.08 -19.33 -24.31
N GLY A 236 3.64 -19.97 -23.27
CA GLY A 236 5.08 -19.96 -22.97
C GLY A 236 5.54 -18.86 -21.99
N ILE A 237 4.68 -18.43 -21.06
CA ILE A 237 5.10 -17.53 -19.96
C ILE A 237 6.06 -18.28 -19.02
N SER A 238 7.15 -17.63 -18.62
CA SER A 238 8.19 -18.24 -17.76
C SER A 238 7.95 -18.01 -16.26
N GLU A 239 7.30 -16.91 -15.89
CA GLU A 239 7.00 -16.57 -14.49
C GLU A 239 5.66 -15.83 -14.38
N VAL A 240 4.93 -16.15 -13.31
CA VAL A 240 3.70 -15.48 -12.89
C VAL A 240 3.92 -14.86 -11.51
N VAL A 241 3.68 -13.55 -11.43
CA VAL A 241 3.75 -12.76 -10.20
C VAL A 241 2.35 -12.24 -9.87
N TYR A 242 1.89 -12.44 -8.63
CA TYR A 242 0.54 -12.04 -8.22
C TYR A 242 0.48 -11.42 -6.82
N SER A 243 -0.50 -10.55 -6.52
CA SER A 243 -0.61 -9.93 -5.18
C SER A 243 -1.58 -10.64 -4.23
N GLN A 244 -2.75 -11.05 -4.71
CA GLN A 244 -3.81 -11.65 -3.87
C GLN A 244 -3.95 -13.15 -4.14
N GLY A 245 -3.92 -13.97 -3.08
CA GLY A 245 -4.24 -15.40 -3.15
C GLY A 245 -5.70 -15.66 -3.56
N TYR A 246 -5.96 -16.83 -4.11
CA TYR A 246 -7.30 -17.24 -4.52
C TYR A 246 -7.62 -18.67 -4.06
N SER A 247 -8.91 -19.01 -3.99
CA SER A 247 -9.42 -20.28 -3.45
C SER A 247 -8.95 -21.55 -4.20
N MET A 248 -8.11 -21.41 -5.23
CA MET A 248 -7.63 -22.49 -6.10
C MET A 248 -6.09 -22.53 -6.23
N ASP A 249 -5.35 -21.91 -5.29
CA ASP A 249 -3.90 -21.75 -5.39
C ASP A 249 -3.13 -23.09 -5.50
N GLY A 250 -3.67 -24.19 -4.94
CA GLY A 250 -3.03 -25.51 -4.97
C GLY A 250 -2.99 -26.16 -6.37
N GLU A 251 -4.11 -26.16 -7.08
CA GLU A 251 -4.21 -26.74 -8.43
C GLU A 251 -3.40 -25.90 -9.44
N THR A 252 -3.54 -24.57 -9.36
CA THR A 252 -2.76 -23.64 -10.18
C THR A 252 -1.25 -23.84 -9.97
N ALA A 253 -0.81 -23.96 -8.71
CA ALA A 253 0.59 -24.20 -8.39
C ALA A 253 1.10 -25.56 -8.91
N ALA A 254 0.25 -26.60 -8.93
CA ALA A 254 0.61 -27.90 -9.47
C ALA A 254 0.85 -27.84 -10.98
N VAL A 255 -0.06 -27.21 -11.73
CA VAL A 255 0.06 -27.02 -13.19
C VAL A 255 1.32 -26.24 -13.53
N PHE A 256 1.60 -25.13 -12.85
CA PHE A 256 2.80 -24.34 -13.11
C PHE A 256 4.08 -25.11 -12.76
N ARG A 257 4.08 -25.88 -11.67
CA ARG A 257 5.23 -26.69 -11.27
C ARG A 257 5.54 -27.77 -12.31
N GLU A 258 4.53 -28.48 -12.81
CA GLU A 258 4.69 -29.50 -13.84
C GLU A 258 5.22 -28.90 -15.15
N ALA A 259 4.74 -27.71 -15.52
CA ALA A 259 5.15 -27.01 -16.72
C ALA A 259 6.47 -26.22 -16.60
N GLY A 260 7.08 -26.16 -15.41
CA GLY A 260 8.30 -25.37 -15.16
C GLY A 260 8.10 -23.85 -15.13
N VAL A 261 6.86 -23.37 -14.92
CA VAL A 261 6.53 -21.94 -14.78
C VAL A 261 6.70 -21.53 -13.31
N LYS A 262 7.45 -20.46 -13.05
CA LYS A 262 7.62 -19.95 -11.69
C LYS A 262 6.36 -19.23 -11.22
N LEU A 263 5.84 -19.58 -10.05
CA LEU A 263 4.73 -18.89 -9.41
C LEU A 263 5.22 -18.19 -8.15
N ARG A 264 4.99 -16.87 -8.03
CA ARG A 264 5.45 -16.07 -6.90
C ARG A 264 4.41 -15.06 -6.45
N GLN A 265 4.12 -15.04 -5.15
CA GLN A 265 3.32 -13.98 -4.56
C GLN A 265 4.19 -12.74 -4.29
N PHE A 266 3.72 -11.58 -4.72
CA PHE A 266 4.30 -10.28 -4.46
C PHE A 266 3.53 -9.58 -3.34
N VAL A 267 4.25 -9.23 -2.27
CA VAL A 267 3.71 -8.46 -1.15
C VAL A 267 4.37 -7.08 -1.17
N PRO A 268 3.63 -6.01 -1.51
CA PRO A 268 4.21 -4.67 -1.49
C PRO A 268 4.50 -4.22 -0.06
N PRO A 269 5.50 -3.33 0.16
CA PRO A 269 5.68 -2.70 1.45
C PRO A 269 4.44 -1.86 1.81
N ALA A 270 4.00 -1.94 3.07
CA ALA A 270 2.81 -1.24 3.53
C ALA A 270 2.97 0.28 3.38
N ASN A 271 2.10 0.94 2.61
CA ASN A 271 2.13 2.37 2.31
C ASN A 271 0.80 3.03 2.72
N GLY A 272 0.75 4.37 2.74
CA GLY A 272 -0.45 5.11 3.09
C GLY A 272 -0.71 5.13 4.60
N LEU A 273 -1.99 5.02 5.01
CA LEU A 273 -2.37 5.00 6.42
C LEU A 273 -2.19 3.58 6.99
N ILE A 274 -1.39 3.47 8.04
CA ILE A 274 -1.08 2.22 8.72
C ILE A 274 -1.48 2.35 10.19
N HIS A 275 -2.44 1.51 10.60
CA HIS A 275 -2.89 1.42 11.97
C HIS A 275 -1.91 0.55 12.76
N LEU A 276 -1.27 1.12 13.78
CA LEU A 276 -0.44 0.37 14.71
C LEU A 276 -1.35 -0.21 15.80
N GLU A 277 -2.13 -1.22 15.46
CA GLU A 277 -3.01 -1.89 16.41
C GLU A 277 -2.20 -2.75 17.40
N LYS A 278 -2.71 -2.84 18.63
CA LYS A 278 -2.31 -3.90 19.56
C LYS A 278 -2.76 -5.25 18.97
N PRO A 279 -1.90 -6.28 18.94
CA PRO A 279 -2.24 -7.59 18.37
C PRO A 279 -3.41 -8.33 19.06
N ASP A 280 -4.06 -7.75 20.07
CA ASP A 280 -5.14 -8.38 20.83
C ASP A 280 -6.51 -7.89 20.35
N MET A 281 -6.94 -8.26 19.14
CA MET A 281 -8.36 -8.14 18.73
C MET A 281 -8.75 -9.09 17.57
N TYR A 282 -7.97 -10.15 17.33
CA TYR A 282 -8.39 -11.31 16.54
C TYR A 282 -7.77 -12.57 17.15
N SER A 283 -8.29 -12.97 18.32
CA SER A 283 -8.11 -14.31 18.89
C SER A 283 -9.43 -15.07 18.75
#